data_AF-A0A511N1Y7-F1
#
_entry.id   AF-A0A511N1Y7-F1
#
_cell.length_a   1.000
_cell.length_b   1.000
_cell.length_c   1.000
_cell.angle_alpha   90.00
_cell.angle_beta   90.00
_cell.angle_gamma   90.00
#
_symmetry.space_group_name_H-M   'P 1'
#
loop_
_entity.id
_entity.type
_entity.pdbx_description
1 polymer ?
#
loop_
_entity_poly.entity_id
_entity_poly.type
_entity_poly.pdbx_seq_one_letter_code
_entity_poly.pdbx_strand_id
1 'polypeptide(L)'
;MQEWDRLTALLHHIGDVRVAIRTLHTLRQWGKEDPERLRKDLLRLLALPHWWNVLPSSPWRDVAHLFTLTLAEHLHADLKPALVPLLQSRDPLVRERAARMLKTLGYGPGHRIDVARYVVAKRNLRAVGHLANKIPRALREAMPSERFLEWSKGKWMFLPADDTLSDLVFAVEALERIPVKSINSVPAVELLLDFCGSSRASRERALALLQQVPEDSSVWKHVHVQRRLQALRNLSVVFQTAEVKALQHFEQHKGSS
;
A
#
# COMPACT_ATOMS: atom_id res chain seq x y z
N MET A 1 14.85 -32.92 14.93
CA MET A 1 13.70 -33.12 14.02
C MET A 1 12.36 -32.69 14.63
N GLN A 2 12.00 -33.11 15.85
CA GLN A 2 10.75 -32.68 16.51
C GLN A 2 10.64 -31.17 16.79
N GLU A 3 11.76 -30.50 17.04
CA GLU A 3 11.76 -29.06 17.40
C GLU A 3 11.44 -28.14 16.23
N TRP A 4 11.88 -28.50 15.02
CA TRP A 4 11.57 -27.74 13.81
C TRP A 4 10.07 -27.74 13.53
N ASP A 5 9.43 -28.91 13.52
CA ASP A 5 7.99 -29.00 13.24
C ASP A 5 7.16 -28.28 14.30
N ARG A 6 7.59 -28.32 15.57
CA ARG A 6 6.97 -27.55 16.66
C ARG A 6 7.11 -26.04 16.45
N LEU A 7 8.28 -25.56 16.05
CA LEU A 7 8.51 -24.14 15.79
C LEU A 7 7.73 -23.65 14.56
N THR A 8 7.68 -24.43 13.48
CA THR A 8 6.87 -24.09 12.32
C THR A 8 5.38 -24.03 12.69
N ALA A 9 4.87 -25.00 13.47
CA ALA A 9 3.49 -24.98 13.94
C ALA A 9 3.18 -23.72 14.80
N LEU A 10 4.13 -23.31 15.67
CA LEU A 10 4.01 -22.08 16.44
C LEU A 10 3.85 -20.85 15.54
N LEU A 11 4.57 -20.76 14.42
CA LEU A 11 4.50 -19.62 13.52
C LEU A 11 3.12 -19.39 12.88
N HIS A 12 2.29 -20.42 12.77
CA HIS A 12 0.93 -20.27 12.25
C HIS A 12 -0.03 -19.59 13.24
N HIS A 13 0.32 -19.55 14.53
CA HIS A 13 -0.56 -19.09 15.61
C HIS A 13 0.07 -18.00 16.49
N ILE A 14 1.25 -17.52 16.13
CA ILE A 14 2.02 -16.61 16.96
C ILE A 14 1.38 -15.22 16.97
N GLY A 15 0.96 -14.75 18.15
CA GLY A 15 0.44 -13.39 18.34
C GLY A 15 1.50 -12.38 18.79
N ASP A 16 2.66 -12.86 19.27
CA ASP A 16 3.72 -12.04 19.84
C ASP A 16 4.83 -11.78 18.82
N VAL A 17 5.04 -10.49 18.52
CA VAL A 17 6.05 -10.00 17.57
C VAL A 17 7.48 -10.40 17.96
N ARG A 18 7.84 -10.33 19.24
CA ARG A 18 9.19 -10.65 19.71
C ARG A 18 9.46 -12.14 19.54
N VAL A 19 8.48 -12.97 19.85
CA VAL A 19 8.59 -14.41 19.65
C VAL A 19 8.67 -14.71 18.15
N ALA A 20 7.87 -14.06 17.30
CA ALA A 20 7.90 -14.24 15.85
C ALA A 20 9.28 -13.90 15.24
N ILE A 21 9.89 -12.79 15.65
CA ILE A 21 11.25 -12.39 15.24
C ILE A 21 12.27 -13.45 15.66
N ARG A 22 12.24 -13.89 16.92
CA ARG A 22 13.17 -14.91 17.44
C ARG A 22 13.01 -16.23 16.67
N THR A 23 11.78 -16.70 16.47
CA THR A 23 11.52 -17.94 15.75
C THR A 23 11.98 -17.85 14.29
N LEU A 24 11.75 -16.73 13.60
CA LEU A 24 12.28 -16.52 12.24
C LEU A 24 13.81 -16.55 12.21
N HIS A 25 14.48 -15.91 13.18
CA HIS A 25 15.92 -15.96 13.28
C HIS A 25 16.44 -17.38 13.48
N THR A 26 15.80 -18.15 14.38
CA THR A 26 16.15 -19.57 14.61
C THR A 26 15.98 -20.39 13.34
N LEU A 27 14.83 -20.30 12.67
CA LEU A 27 14.58 -21.01 11.42
C LEU A 27 15.58 -20.61 10.32
N ARG A 28 15.92 -19.32 10.22
CA ARG A 28 16.91 -18.82 9.27
C ARG A 28 18.31 -19.37 9.55
N GLN A 29 18.70 -19.56 10.81
CA GLN A 29 19.98 -20.19 11.14
C GLN A 29 19.97 -21.67 10.80
N TRP A 30 18.93 -22.40 11.22
CA TRP A 30 18.82 -23.83 10.93
C TRP A 30 18.67 -24.12 9.43
N GLY A 31 18.02 -23.24 8.68
CA GLY A 31 17.89 -23.37 7.22
C GLY A 31 19.20 -23.23 6.45
N LYS A 32 20.31 -22.81 7.08
CA LYS A 32 21.64 -22.91 6.48
C LYS A 32 22.08 -24.37 6.32
N GLU A 33 21.63 -25.24 7.22
CA GLU A 33 21.92 -26.67 7.21
C GLU A 33 20.89 -27.44 6.36
N ASP A 34 19.63 -26.99 6.34
CA ASP A 34 18.54 -27.58 5.54
C ASP A 34 17.72 -26.50 4.79
N PRO A 35 18.25 -25.99 3.65
CA PRO A 35 17.61 -24.91 2.89
C PRO A 35 16.32 -25.34 2.21
N GLU A 36 16.20 -26.63 1.86
CA GLU A 36 15.00 -27.20 1.24
C GLU A 36 13.81 -27.19 2.21
N ARG A 37 14.06 -27.58 3.47
CA ARG A 37 13.02 -27.54 4.50
C ARG A 37 12.64 -26.11 4.86
N LEU A 38 13.62 -25.20 5.00
CA LEU A 38 13.32 -23.78 5.20
C LEU A 38 12.46 -23.23 4.06
N ARG A 39 12.77 -23.56 2.79
CA ARG A 39 11.98 -23.11 1.64
C ARG A 39 10.51 -23.55 1.74
N LYS A 40 10.25 -24.80 2.09
CA LYS A 40 8.87 -25.33 2.25
C LYS A 40 8.10 -24.56 3.31
N ASP A 41 8.75 -24.21 4.42
CA ASP A 41 8.10 -23.46 5.49
C ASP A 41 7.92 -21.98 5.14
N LEU A 42 8.88 -21.35 4.47
CA LEU A 42 8.72 -20.00 3.96
C LEU A 42 7.53 -19.90 2.97
N LEU A 43 7.32 -20.91 2.13
CA LEU A 43 6.14 -21.01 1.25
C LEU A 43 4.82 -21.09 2.04
N ARG A 44 4.80 -21.85 3.13
CA ARG A 44 3.62 -21.93 4.02
C ARG A 44 3.33 -20.60 4.71
N LEU A 45 4.37 -19.91 5.18
CA LEU A 45 4.23 -18.58 5.80
C LEU A 45 3.83 -17.51 4.79
N LEU A 46 4.29 -17.60 3.53
CA LEU A 46 3.87 -16.70 2.45
C LEU A 46 2.35 -16.73 2.22
N ALA A 47 1.71 -17.89 2.43
CA ALA A 47 0.26 -18.04 2.33
C ALA A 47 -0.52 -17.30 3.44
N LEU A 48 0.16 -16.78 4.46
CA LEU A 48 -0.44 -16.09 5.60
C LEU A 48 -0.22 -14.56 5.49
N PRO A 49 -1.24 -13.76 5.10
CA PRO A 49 -1.05 -12.34 4.83
C PRO A 49 -0.54 -11.52 6.01
N HIS A 50 -0.82 -11.92 7.26
CA HIS A 50 -0.36 -11.18 8.44
C HIS A 50 1.17 -11.12 8.59
N TRP A 51 1.91 -12.01 7.91
CA TRP A 51 3.37 -12.02 7.89
C TRP A 51 3.99 -10.95 7.00
N TRP A 52 3.26 -10.44 6.00
CA TRP A 52 3.85 -9.57 4.99
C TRP A 52 2.96 -8.40 4.57
N ASN A 53 1.64 -8.49 4.77
CA ASN A 53 0.67 -7.47 4.41
C ASN A 53 0.33 -6.56 5.59
N VAL A 54 1.35 -5.96 6.17
CA VAL A 54 1.25 -5.16 7.40
C VAL A 54 1.31 -3.67 7.09
N LEU A 55 0.60 -2.85 7.86
CA LEU A 55 0.75 -1.41 7.79
C LEU A 55 2.17 -1.01 8.22
N PRO A 56 2.77 0.05 7.67
CA PRO A 56 4.08 0.53 8.11
C PRO A 56 4.14 1.01 9.57
N SER A 57 2.99 1.29 10.18
CA SER A 57 2.86 1.62 11.61
C SER A 57 2.62 0.38 12.48
N SER A 58 2.45 -0.81 11.89
CA SER A 58 2.18 -2.04 12.62
C SER A 58 3.44 -2.51 13.37
N PRO A 59 3.31 -3.05 14.59
CA PRO A 59 4.42 -3.69 15.28
C PRO A 59 4.93 -4.93 14.53
N TRP A 60 4.13 -5.50 13.63
CA TRP A 60 4.54 -6.63 12.76
C TRP A 60 5.42 -6.22 11.56
N ARG A 61 5.71 -4.93 11.39
CA ARG A 61 6.56 -4.44 10.30
C ARG A 61 7.93 -5.11 10.27
N ASP A 62 8.59 -5.19 11.43
CA ASP A 62 9.94 -5.77 11.52
C ASP A 62 9.92 -7.28 11.22
N VAL A 63 8.85 -7.96 11.59
CA VAL A 63 8.62 -9.37 11.23
C VAL A 63 8.53 -9.52 9.71
N ALA A 64 7.72 -8.68 9.06
CA ALA A 64 7.59 -8.69 7.60
C ALA A 64 8.91 -8.37 6.88
N HIS A 65 9.69 -7.45 7.45
CA HIS A 65 11.01 -7.11 6.92
C HIS A 65 12.01 -8.26 7.08
N LEU A 66 12.07 -8.90 8.25
CA LEU A 66 12.94 -10.06 8.47
C LEU A 66 12.51 -11.25 7.59
N PHE A 67 11.21 -11.49 7.48
CA PHE A 67 10.65 -12.54 6.65
C PHE A 67 11.03 -12.37 5.17
N THR A 68 10.82 -11.17 4.62
CA THR A 68 11.19 -10.86 3.23
C THR A 68 12.69 -10.89 2.98
N LEU A 69 13.51 -10.56 3.98
CA LEU A 69 14.96 -10.73 3.90
C LEU A 69 15.34 -12.21 3.83
N THR A 70 14.72 -13.04 4.69
CA THR A 70 14.96 -14.49 4.73
C THR A 70 14.58 -15.15 3.40
N LEU A 71 13.47 -14.74 2.79
CA LEU A 71 13.06 -15.18 1.44
C LEU A 71 14.10 -14.83 0.38
N ALA A 72 14.67 -13.62 0.43
CA ALA A 72 15.64 -13.17 -0.56
C ALA A 72 16.95 -13.97 -0.50
N GLU A 73 17.35 -14.43 0.68
CA GLU A 73 18.55 -15.25 0.88
C GLU A 73 18.38 -16.69 0.39
N HIS A 74 17.15 -17.18 0.32
CA HIS A 74 16.81 -18.54 -0.09
C HIS A 74 15.96 -18.53 -1.37
N LEU A 75 16.31 -17.60 -2.28
CA LEU A 75 15.53 -17.35 -3.49
C LEU A 75 15.61 -18.54 -4.45
N HIS A 76 14.44 -19.06 -4.82
CA HIS A 76 14.31 -20.18 -5.75
C HIS A 76 13.16 -19.95 -6.74
N ALA A 77 13.20 -20.62 -7.90
CA ALA A 77 12.27 -20.36 -9.00
C ALA A 77 10.80 -20.64 -8.67
N ASP A 78 10.54 -21.65 -7.83
CA ASP A 78 9.21 -22.05 -7.33
C ASP A 78 8.57 -21.00 -6.40
N LEU A 79 9.36 -20.07 -5.83
CA LEU A 79 8.84 -18.95 -5.04
C LEU A 79 8.12 -17.91 -5.90
N LYS A 80 8.36 -17.89 -7.22
CA LYS A 80 7.85 -16.84 -8.13
C LYS A 80 6.34 -16.58 -7.97
N PRO A 81 5.44 -17.59 -7.98
CA PRO A 81 4.01 -17.34 -7.79
C PRO A 81 3.67 -16.79 -6.41
N ALA A 82 4.37 -17.28 -5.38
CA ALA A 82 4.14 -16.88 -3.99
C ALA A 82 4.68 -15.47 -3.66
N LEU A 83 5.61 -14.95 -4.46
CA LEU A 83 6.12 -13.58 -4.36
C LEU A 83 5.20 -12.54 -5.02
N VAL A 84 4.33 -12.92 -5.95
CA VAL A 84 3.42 -11.98 -6.63
C VAL A 84 2.47 -11.25 -5.66
N PRO A 85 1.82 -11.93 -4.70
CA PRO A 85 1.00 -11.26 -3.69
C PRO A 85 1.74 -10.17 -2.91
N LEU A 86 3.04 -10.33 -2.67
CA LEU A 86 3.84 -9.35 -1.91
C LEU A 86 3.97 -8.01 -2.63
N LEU A 87 3.76 -7.95 -3.96
CA LEU A 87 3.66 -6.69 -4.69
C LEU A 87 2.48 -5.82 -4.26
N GLN A 88 1.52 -6.39 -3.53
CA GLN A 88 0.37 -5.69 -2.97
C GLN A 88 0.51 -5.42 -1.47
N SER A 89 1.65 -5.80 -0.86
CA SER A 89 1.89 -5.53 0.56
C SER A 89 1.64 -4.06 0.87
N ARG A 90 1.04 -3.77 2.02
CA ARG A 90 0.88 -2.40 2.52
C ARG A 90 2.21 -1.75 2.92
N ASP A 91 3.25 -2.54 3.17
CA ASP A 91 4.59 -2.05 3.49
C ASP A 91 5.44 -1.81 2.22
N PRO A 92 5.99 -0.59 2.03
CA PRO A 92 6.79 -0.27 0.86
C PRO A 92 8.01 -1.16 0.65
N LEU A 93 8.72 -1.48 1.73
CA LEU A 93 9.98 -2.20 1.65
C LEU A 93 9.74 -3.66 1.30
N VAL A 94 8.66 -4.25 1.84
CA VAL A 94 8.20 -5.59 1.45
C VAL A 94 7.91 -5.65 -0.04
N ARG A 95 7.11 -4.70 -0.58
CA ARG A 95 6.81 -4.64 -2.01
C ARG A 95 8.06 -4.49 -2.87
N GLU A 96 8.94 -3.58 -2.49
CA GLU A 96 10.17 -3.30 -3.24
C GLU A 96 11.08 -4.54 -3.29
N ARG A 97 11.29 -5.21 -2.15
CA ARG A 97 12.06 -6.45 -2.08
C ARG A 97 11.42 -7.55 -2.92
N ALA A 98 10.10 -7.71 -2.87
CA ALA A 98 9.38 -8.65 -3.73
C ALA A 98 9.60 -8.36 -5.21
N ALA A 99 9.52 -7.09 -5.64
CA ALA A 99 9.77 -6.72 -7.02
C ALA A 99 11.23 -6.96 -7.47
N ARG A 100 12.20 -6.80 -6.56
CA ARG A 100 13.61 -7.14 -6.81
C ARG A 100 13.80 -8.66 -6.94
N MET A 101 13.27 -9.45 -6.01
CA MET A 101 13.31 -10.92 -6.08
C MET A 101 12.66 -11.45 -7.37
N LEU A 102 11.48 -10.95 -7.70
CA LEU A 102 10.79 -11.28 -8.95
C LEU A 102 11.62 -10.90 -10.18
N LYS A 103 12.31 -9.75 -10.18
CA LYS A 103 13.25 -9.37 -11.26
C LYS A 103 14.34 -10.43 -11.43
N THR A 104 14.99 -10.83 -10.33
CA THR A 104 16.05 -11.85 -10.34
C THR A 104 15.55 -13.18 -10.89
N LEU A 105 14.30 -13.54 -10.58
CA LEU A 105 13.67 -14.76 -11.10
C LEU A 105 13.15 -14.64 -12.55
N GLY A 106 13.41 -13.54 -13.26
CA GLY A 106 12.91 -13.33 -14.62
C GLY A 106 11.38 -13.24 -14.68
N TYR A 107 10.76 -12.56 -13.72
CA TYR A 107 9.31 -12.34 -13.71
C TYR A 107 8.88 -11.36 -14.81
N GLY A 108 8.04 -11.85 -15.72
CA GLY A 108 7.30 -11.06 -16.70
C GLY A 108 5.81 -11.12 -16.39
N PRO A 109 5.18 -10.05 -15.86
CA PRO A 109 3.75 -10.06 -15.57
C PRO A 109 2.92 -10.16 -16.86
N GLY A 110 2.02 -11.15 -16.93
CA GLY A 110 1.13 -11.36 -18.09
C GLY A 110 -0.08 -10.42 -18.12
N HIS A 111 -0.52 -9.92 -16.95
CA HIS A 111 -1.67 -9.02 -16.86
C HIS A 111 -1.25 -7.58 -16.56
N ARG A 112 -1.88 -6.61 -17.22
CA ARG A 112 -1.56 -5.16 -17.06
C ARG A 112 -1.68 -4.66 -15.62
N ILE A 113 -2.57 -5.23 -14.82
CA ILE A 113 -2.68 -4.85 -13.39
C ILE A 113 -1.46 -5.32 -12.59
N ASP A 114 -0.89 -6.48 -12.90
CA ASP A 114 0.32 -6.97 -12.24
C ASP A 114 1.55 -6.17 -12.69
N VAL A 115 1.59 -5.72 -13.94
CA VAL A 115 2.58 -4.73 -14.39
C VAL A 115 2.45 -3.43 -13.57
N ALA A 116 1.23 -2.95 -13.33
CA ALA A 116 1.02 -1.73 -12.54
C ALA A 116 1.46 -1.91 -11.07
N ARG A 117 1.12 -3.04 -10.43
CA ARG A 117 1.60 -3.40 -9.09
C ARG A 117 3.11 -3.46 -9.02
N TYR A 118 3.74 -4.09 -10.02
CA TYR A 118 5.19 -4.15 -10.13
C TYR A 118 5.83 -2.77 -10.31
N VAL A 119 5.23 -1.90 -11.12
CA VAL A 119 5.66 -0.51 -11.32
C VAL A 119 5.55 0.31 -10.03
N VAL A 120 4.45 0.15 -9.29
CA VAL A 120 4.25 0.77 -7.97
C VAL A 120 5.27 0.27 -6.97
N ALA A 121 5.48 -1.05 -6.89
CA ALA A 121 6.46 -1.67 -6.01
C ALA A 121 7.90 -1.21 -6.29
N LYS A 122 8.25 -1.00 -7.57
CA LYS A 122 9.56 -0.48 -7.99
C LYS A 122 9.67 1.04 -7.97
N ARG A 123 8.56 1.75 -7.78
CA ARG A 123 8.48 3.22 -7.92
C ARG A 123 8.99 3.71 -9.27
N ASN A 124 8.67 3.00 -10.35
CA ASN A 124 9.17 3.34 -11.69
C ASN A 124 8.26 4.35 -12.42
N LEU A 125 8.53 5.64 -12.23
CA LEU A 125 7.77 6.73 -12.85
C LEU A 125 7.75 6.70 -14.38
N ARG A 126 8.78 6.15 -15.03
CA ARG A 126 8.86 6.11 -16.50
C ARG A 126 7.78 5.21 -17.12
N ALA A 127 7.31 4.21 -16.38
CA ALA A 127 6.32 3.25 -16.86
C ALA A 127 4.86 3.64 -16.54
N VAL A 128 4.64 4.70 -15.76
CA VAL A 128 3.32 5.11 -15.27
C VAL A 128 2.36 5.48 -16.39
N GLY A 129 2.81 6.25 -17.38
CA GLY A 129 1.96 6.74 -18.48
C GLY A 129 1.29 5.61 -19.27
N HIS A 130 2.01 4.52 -19.55
CA HIS A 130 1.49 3.35 -20.26
C HIS A 130 0.45 2.53 -19.47
N LEU A 131 0.31 2.82 -18.18
CA LEU A 131 -0.55 2.11 -17.23
C LEU A 131 -1.54 3.05 -16.53
N ALA A 132 -1.81 4.22 -17.10
CA ALA A 132 -2.59 5.29 -16.49
C ALA A 132 -3.91 4.83 -15.83
N ASN A 133 -4.67 3.95 -16.46
CA ASN A 133 -5.95 3.44 -15.92
C ASN A 133 -5.80 2.36 -14.83
N LYS A 134 -4.58 1.86 -14.59
CA LYS A 134 -4.29 0.78 -13.62
C LYS A 134 -3.46 1.27 -12.44
N ILE A 135 -2.66 2.32 -12.63
CA ILE A 135 -1.83 2.91 -11.57
C ILE A 135 -2.67 3.38 -10.38
N PRO A 136 -3.79 4.12 -10.53
CA PRO A 136 -4.61 4.52 -9.38
C PRO A 136 -5.09 3.33 -8.55
N ARG A 137 -5.52 2.25 -9.21
CA ARG A 137 -5.95 1.03 -8.54
C ARG A 137 -4.79 0.37 -7.80
N ALA A 138 -3.63 0.21 -8.45
CA ALA A 138 -2.45 -0.40 -7.83
C ALA A 138 -1.93 0.43 -6.64
N LEU A 139 -1.95 1.76 -6.75
CA LEU A 139 -1.60 2.66 -5.65
C LEU A 139 -2.59 2.53 -4.49
N ARG A 140 -3.90 2.48 -4.77
CA ARG A 140 -4.94 2.30 -3.75
C ARG A 140 -4.81 0.97 -3.01
N GLU A 141 -4.49 -0.10 -3.72
CA GLU A 141 -4.20 -1.42 -3.12
C GLU A 141 -2.97 -1.36 -2.20
N ALA A 142 -1.90 -0.69 -2.63
CA ALA A 142 -0.65 -0.55 -1.87
C ALA A 142 -0.73 0.46 -0.70
N MET A 143 -1.64 1.41 -0.79
CA MET A 143 -1.83 2.49 0.17
C MET A 143 -3.31 2.54 0.54
N PRO A 144 -3.83 1.61 1.36
CA PRO A 144 -5.25 1.61 1.71
C PRO A 144 -5.55 2.67 2.78
N SER A 145 -6.83 3.01 2.98
CA SER A 145 -7.20 4.22 3.73
C SER A 145 -6.89 4.14 5.21
N GLU A 146 -6.74 2.94 5.78
CA GLU A 146 -6.31 2.76 7.17
C GLU A 146 -4.90 3.32 7.43
N ARG A 147 -4.13 3.64 6.38
CA ARG A 147 -2.86 4.39 6.51
C ARG A 147 -3.04 5.86 6.82
N PHE A 148 -4.19 6.43 6.46
CA PHE A 148 -4.44 7.86 6.49
C PHE A 148 -5.63 8.22 7.38
N LEU A 149 -6.55 7.30 7.62
CA LEU A 149 -7.84 7.55 8.24
C LEU A 149 -8.14 6.50 9.31
N GLU A 150 -8.65 6.96 10.44
CA GLU A 150 -9.23 6.11 11.48
C GLU A 150 -10.63 6.59 11.87
N TRP A 151 -11.47 5.68 12.35
CA TRP A 151 -12.76 6.02 12.94
C TRP A 151 -12.58 6.22 14.44
N SER A 152 -12.74 7.46 14.91
CA SER A 152 -12.53 7.84 16.31
C SER A 152 -13.64 8.77 16.78
N LYS A 153 -14.21 8.49 17.96
CA LYS A 153 -15.27 9.31 18.59
C LYS A 153 -16.47 9.62 17.66
N GLY A 154 -16.87 8.63 16.86
CA GLY A 154 -18.02 8.76 15.94
C GLY A 154 -17.74 9.59 14.68
N LYS A 155 -16.47 9.90 14.38
CA LYS A 155 -16.06 10.65 13.19
C LYS A 155 -14.83 9.99 12.55
N TRP A 156 -14.70 10.17 11.23
CA TRP A 156 -13.45 9.87 10.54
C TRP A 156 -12.44 10.98 10.80
N MET A 157 -11.23 10.59 11.22
CA MET A 157 -10.12 11.47 11.53
C MET A 157 -8.93 11.07 10.67
N PHE A 158 -8.20 12.06 10.13
CA PHE A 158 -6.93 11.75 9.49
C PHE A 158 -5.84 11.51 10.52
N LEU A 159 -5.05 10.47 10.27
CA LEU A 159 -3.84 10.16 10.99
C LEU A 159 -2.74 11.12 10.54
N PRO A 160 -1.91 11.66 11.45
CA PRO A 160 -0.71 12.38 11.06
C PRO A 160 0.17 11.43 10.24
N ALA A 161 0.37 11.74 8.97
CA ALA A 161 1.29 10.99 8.14
C ALA A 161 2.72 11.34 8.57
N ASP A 162 3.57 10.33 8.80
CA ASP A 162 5.00 10.55 8.86
C ASP A 162 5.48 11.03 7.49
N ASP A 163 6.04 12.23 7.42
CA ASP A 163 6.54 12.89 6.20
C ASP A 163 7.64 12.09 5.44
N THR A 164 8.11 10.98 6.02
CA THR A 164 9.21 10.16 5.50
C THR A 164 8.76 8.99 4.60
N LEU A 165 7.46 8.85 4.33
CA LEU A 165 6.96 7.77 3.47
C LEU A 165 7.27 8.04 1.98
N SER A 166 8.39 7.52 1.51
CA SER A 166 8.80 7.51 0.08
C SER A 166 7.73 7.05 -0.93
N ASP A 167 6.73 6.28 -0.49
CA ASP A 167 5.57 5.94 -1.32
C ASP A 167 4.66 7.11 -1.64
N LEU A 168 4.48 8.03 -0.69
CA LEU A 168 3.56 9.16 -0.83
C LEU A 168 4.04 10.10 -1.94
N VAL A 169 5.33 10.43 -1.92
CA VAL A 169 5.99 11.25 -2.94
C VAL A 169 5.84 10.59 -4.32
N PHE A 170 6.18 9.30 -4.43
CA PHE A 170 6.03 8.56 -5.67
C PHE A 170 4.58 8.54 -6.16
N ALA A 171 3.61 8.32 -5.28
CA ALA A 171 2.20 8.22 -5.65
C ALA A 171 1.66 9.53 -6.22
N VAL A 172 1.99 10.67 -5.59
CA VAL A 172 1.62 12.00 -6.11
C VAL A 172 2.25 12.24 -7.49
N GLU A 173 3.56 12.01 -7.62
CA GLU A 173 4.28 12.16 -8.91
C GLU A 173 3.74 11.22 -10.00
N ALA A 174 3.31 10.02 -9.62
CA ALA A 174 2.69 9.09 -10.56
C ALA A 174 1.31 9.61 -11.02
N LEU A 175 0.50 10.16 -10.11
CA LEU A 175 -0.80 10.71 -10.47
C LEU A 175 -0.70 11.97 -11.35
N GLU A 176 0.34 12.80 -11.17
CA GLU A 176 0.60 13.95 -12.05
C GLU A 176 0.97 13.55 -13.48
N ARG A 177 1.48 12.33 -13.68
CA ARG A 177 1.92 11.82 -14.99
C ARG A 177 0.82 11.11 -15.76
N ILE A 178 -0.36 10.90 -15.18
CA ILE A 178 -1.46 10.21 -15.86
C ILE A 178 -2.49 11.23 -16.39
N PRO A 179 -3.13 10.97 -17.54
CA PRO A 179 -4.15 11.86 -18.09
C PRO A 179 -5.32 12.05 -17.12
N VAL A 180 -5.91 13.25 -17.09
CA VAL A 180 -7.06 13.64 -16.24
C VAL A 180 -8.22 12.64 -16.30
N LYS A 181 -8.54 12.10 -17.49
CA LYS A 181 -9.57 11.06 -17.63
C LYS A 181 -9.33 9.81 -16.77
N SER A 182 -8.07 9.50 -16.48
CA SER A 182 -7.65 8.37 -15.63
C SER A 182 -7.70 8.75 -14.14
N ILE A 183 -7.50 10.04 -13.82
CA ILE A 183 -7.67 10.61 -12.49
C ILE A 183 -9.15 10.67 -12.11
N ASN A 184 -10.05 10.83 -13.08
CA ASN A 184 -11.49 10.74 -12.88
C ASN A 184 -11.96 9.29 -12.65
N SER A 185 -11.45 8.66 -11.60
CA SER A 185 -11.80 7.33 -11.14
C SER A 185 -11.84 7.29 -9.62
N VAL A 186 -12.71 6.45 -9.07
CA VAL A 186 -12.88 6.32 -7.60
C VAL A 186 -11.54 6.08 -6.88
N PRO A 187 -10.67 5.13 -7.32
CA PRO A 187 -9.40 4.89 -6.63
C PRO A 187 -8.45 6.10 -6.63
N ALA A 188 -8.42 6.88 -7.71
CA ALA A 188 -7.59 8.07 -7.82
C ALA A 188 -8.10 9.19 -6.91
N VAL A 189 -9.39 9.51 -6.99
CA VAL A 189 -10.00 10.58 -6.18
C VAL A 189 -9.91 10.26 -4.69
N GLU A 190 -10.19 9.01 -4.28
CA GLU A 190 -10.03 8.61 -2.88
C GLU A 190 -8.59 8.79 -2.38
N LEU A 191 -7.60 8.45 -3.21
CA LEU A 191 -6.20 8.57 -2.84
C LEU A 191 -5.77 10.04 -2.75
N LEU A 192 -6.21 10.89 -3.68
CA LEU A 192 -5.95 12.33 -3.63
C LEU A 192 -6.60 13.00 -2.41
N LEU A 193 -7.83 12.61 -2.07
CA LEU A 193 -8.48 13.08 -0.84
C LEU A 193 -7.70 12.62 0.40
N ASP A 194 -7.18 11.39 0.38
CA ASP A 194 -6.35 10.92 1.49
C ASP A 194 -5.05 11.75 1.61
N PHE A 195 -4.46 12.15 0.49
CA PHE A 195 -3.27 13.02 0.46
C PHE A 195 -3.55 14.45 0.93
N CYS A 196 -4.76 14.97 0.76
CA CYS A 196 -5.15 16.27 1.29
C CYS A 196 -5.07 16.31 2.83
N GLY A 197 -5.39 15.20 3.49
CA GLY A 197 -5.29 15.06 4.94
C GLY A 197 -3.88 14.73 5.47
N SER A 198 -2.87 14.71 4.59
CA SER A 198 -1.47 14.40 4.96
C SER A 198 -0.62 15.67 5.11
N SER A 199 0.61 15.67 4.59
CA SER A 199 1.56 16.80 4.65
C SER A 199 1.08 17.98 3.82
N ARG A 200 1.56 19.19 4.14
CA ARG A 200 1.23 20.41 3.37
C ARG A 200 1.63 20.27 1.90
N ALA A 201 2.83 19.77 1.62
CA ALA A 201 3.33 19.61 0.26
C ALA A 201 2.50 18.59 -0.55
N SER A 202 2.10 17.48 0.07
CA SER A 202 1.24 16.48 -0.57
C SER A 202 -0.19 17.02 -0.79
N ARG A 203 -0.70 17.81 0.15
CA ARG A 203 -2.02 18.44 0.05
C ARG A 203 -2.13 19.42 -1.11
N GLU A 204 -1.19 20.36 -1.23
CA GLU A 204 -1.22 21.39 -2.28
C GLU A 204 -1.25 20.74 -3.68
N ARG A 205 -0.40 19.72 -3.89
CA ARG A 205 -0.35 18.95 -5.15
C ARG A 205 -1.63 18.13 -5.38
N ALA A 206 -2.16 17.49 -4.35
CA ALA A 206 -3.38 16.71 -4.47
C ALA A 206 -4.61 17.57 -4.81
N LEU A 207 -4.72 18.75 -4.20
CA LEU A 207 -5.78 19.73 -4.52
C LEU A 207 -5.69 20.21 -5.97
N ALA A 208 -4.49 20.51 -6.48
CA ALA A 208 -4.29 20.91 -7.87
C ALA A 208 -4.73 19.84 -8.88
N LEU A 209 -4.58 18.55 -8.52
CA LEU A 209 -5.07 17.44 -9.34
C LEU A 209 -6.60 17.26 -9.23
N LEU A 210 -7.16 17.41 -8.03
CA LEU A 210 -8.61 17.31 -7.80
C LEU A 210 -9.39 18.40 -8.55
N GLN A 211 -8.84 19.61 -8.67
CA GLN A 211 -9.43 20.70 -9.46
C GLN A 211 -9.58 20.37 -10.95
N GLN A 212 -8.84 19.39 -11.46
CA GLN A 212 -8.94 18.94 -12.85
C GLN A 212 -10.05 17.90 -13.04
N VAL A 213 -10.60 17.33 -11.96
CA VAL A 213 -11.69 16.35 -12.02
C VAL A 213 -13.01 17.10 -12.24
N PRO A 214 -13.79 16.78 -13.29
CA PRO A 214 -15.06 17.44 -13.55
C PRO A 214 -16.02 17.37 -12.36
N GLU A 215 -16.68 18.48 -12.04
CA GLU A 215 -17.54 18.62 -10.86
C GLU A 215 -18.83 17.79 -10.95
N ASP A 216 -19.33 17.60 -12.18
CA ASP A 216 -20.49 16.78 -12.50
C ASP A 216 -20.19 15.27 -12.51
N SER A 217 -18.93 14.89 -12.32
CA SER A 217 -18.51 13.50 -12.36
C SER A 217 -19.22 12.65 -11.30
N SER A 218 -19.71 11.47 -11.72
CA SER A 218 -20.32 10.49 -10.82
C SER A 218 -19.36 9.98 -9.74
N VAL A 219 -18.04 10.17 -9.91
CA VAL A 219 -17.02 9.82 -8.91
C VAL A 219 -17.28 10.53 -7.58
N TRP A 220 -17.74 11.78 -7.61
CA TRP A 220 -18.02 12.57 -6.42
C TRP A 220 -19.20 12.01 -5.64
N LYS A 221 -20.17 11.37 -6.31
CA LYS A 221 -21.34 10.75 -5.67
C LYS A 221 -21.01 9.42 -4.99
N HIS A 222 -19.82 8.87 -5.18
CA HIS A 222 -19.43 7.59 -4.61
C HIS A 222 -19.35 7.65 -3.07
N VAL A 223 -19.95 6.68 -2.37
CA VAL A 223 -20.06 6.67 -0.90
C VAL A 223 -18.72 6.82 -0.19
N HIS A 224 -17.69 6.19 -0.72
CA HIS A 224 -16.35 6.20 -0.16
C HIS A 224 -15.64 7.55 -0.38
N VAL A 225 -15.88 8.23 -1.50
CA VAL A 225 -15.39 9.60 -1.76
C VAL A 225 -16.08 10.58 -0.80
N GLN A 226 -17.40 10.45 -0.64
CA GLN A 226 -18.19 11.28 0.27
C GLN A 226 -17.75 11.14 1.74
N ARG A 227 -17.44 9.92 2.19
CA ARG A 227 -16.89 9.70 3.55
C ARG A 227 -15.58 10.44 3.78
N ARG A 228 -14.69 10.48 2.78
CA ARG A 228 -13.39 11.16 2.88
C ARG A 228 -13.52 12.67 2.84
N LEU A 229 -14.39 13.20 1.98
CA LEU A 229 -14.74 14.63 2.01
C LEU A 229 -15.26 15.04 3.38
N GLN A 230 -16.16 14.25 3.98
CA GLN A 230 -16.65 14.53 5.33
C GLN A 230 -15.53 14.48 6.39
N ALA A 231 -14.58 13.54 6.26
CA ALA A 231 -13.42 13.47 7.15
C ALA A 231 -12.54 14.73 7.04
N LEU A 232 -12.27 15.20 5.82
CA LEU A 232 -11.52 16.44 5.56
C LEU A 232 -12.21 17.67 6.16
N ARG A 233 -13.54 17.77 6.07
CA ARG A 233 -14.31 18.87 6.71
C ARG A 233 -14.10 18.92 8.22
N ASN A 234 -14.07 17.77 8.87
CA ASN A 234 -13.92 17.69 10.32
C ASN A 234 -12.53 18.18 10.78
N LEU A 235 -11.57 18.28 9.86
CA LEU A 235 -10.23 18.81 10.09
C LEU A 235 -10.10 20.30 9.77
N SER A 236 -11.20 21.03 9.65
CA SER A 236 -11.27 22.45 9.24
C SER A 236 -10.36 23.43 10.01
N VAL A 237 -9.77 23.01 11.13
CA VAL A 237 -8.77 23.78 11.89
C VAL A 237 -7.38 23.77 11.22
N VAL A 238 -7.11 22.84 10.31
CA VAL A 238 -5.78 22.60 9.68
C VAL A 238 -5.68 23.16 8.25
N PHE A 239 -6.81 23.55 7.64
CA PHE A 239 -6.88 24.04 6.27
C PHE A 239 -6.98 25.57 6.24
N GLN A 240 -6.25 26.21 5.33
CA GLN A 240 -6.41 27.65 5.09
C GLN A 240 -7.77 27.92 4.43
N THR A 241 -8.31 29.14 4.59
CA THR A 241 -9.62 29.54 4.08
C THR A 241 -9.82 29.26 2.57
N ALA A 242 -8.76 29.32 1.77
CA ALA A 242 -8.81 29.00 0.33
C ALA A 242 -8.95 27.48 0.07
N GLU A 243 -8.31 26.64 0.88
CA GLU A 243 -8.38 25.18 0.78
C GLU A 243 -9.76 24.67 1.22
N VAL A 244 -10.34 25.31 2.25
CA VAL A 244 -11.71 25.05 2.70
C VAL A 244 -12.73 25.42 1.61
N LYS A 245 -12.54 26.55 0.91
CA LYS A 245 -13.41 26.95 -0.22
C LYS A 245 -13.32 25.98 -1.39
N ALA A 246 -12.13 25.50 -1.74
CA ALA A 246 -11.98 24.48 -2.77
C ALA A 246 -12.71 23.18 -2.38
N LEU A 247 -12.57 22.73 -1.14
CA LEU A 247 -13.27 21.54 -0.64
C LEU A 247 -14.79 21.72 -0.56
N GLN A 248 -15.28 22.90 -0.18
CA GLN A 248 -16.71 23.25 -0.14
C GLN A 248 -17.34 23.38 -1.53
N HIS A 249 -16.56 23.77 -2.56
CA HIS A 249 -17.03 23.87 -3.94
C HIS A 249 -17.46 22.51 -4.51
N PHE A 250 -16.69 21.45 -4.21
CA PHE A 250 -17.01 20.08 -4.64
C PHE A 250 -18.29 19.48 -4.03
N GLU A 251 -18.96 20.21 -3.13
CA GLU A 251 -20.09 19.71 -2.34
C GLU A 251 -21.44 20.24 -2.80
N GLN A 252 -21.44 21.36 -3.55
CA GLN A 252 -22.67 22.04 -3.95
C GLN A 252 -23.53 21.20 -4.91
N HIS A 253 -23.04 20.04 -5.38
CA HIS A 253 -23.77 19.12 -6.25
C HIS A 253 -24.40 17.90 -5.54
N LYS A 254 -24.53 17.94 -4.20
CA LYS A 254 -25.37 16.98 -3.45
C LYS A 254 -26.88 17.13 -3.71
N GLY A 255 -27.32 18.22 -4.34
CA GLY A 255 -28.73 18.63 -4.35
C GLY A 255 -29.40 18.83 -5.72
N SER A 256 -28.74 18.52 -6.84
CA SER A 256 -29.36 18.63 -8.17
C SER A 256 -29.66 17.23 -8.71
N SER A 257 -30.78 16.69 -8.24
CA SER A 257 -31.52 15.62 -8.94
C SER A 257 -32.55 16.28 -9.83
#